data_AF-A0A7J6M6I1-F1
#
_entry.id   AF-A0A7J6M6I1-F1
#
_cell.length_a   1.000
_cell.length_b   1.000
_cell.length_c   1.000
_cell.angle_alpha   90.00
_cell.angle_beta   90.00
_cell.angle_gamma   90.00
#
_symmetry.space_group_name_H-M   'P 1'
#
loop_
_entity.id
_entity.type
_entity.pdbx_description
1 polymer ?
#
loop_
_entity_poly.entity_id
_entity_poly.type
_entity_poly.pdbx_seq_one_letter_code
_entity_poly.pdbx_strand_id
1 'polypeptide(L)'
;AIADRVFRAITENDSKFRVYVLLPMLPAFEGENLWTADAFVCRITIHLQMRSIHSCKTSIVQTLKRRLIARHKQEPLEALKGKDVSTRELLEQAIEEVIRSHIGFFCLRTVSDGFKDGRLRTEQIYIHAKTMIVDDCKAIIGSANINDRSMAGDRDSETAVLIEDDMGTSSPYTFAGDMRTQLWREHFGLLQGVIEDRQEKTFIDNVLRDPTSDSCWKMWLTTAERNIEILREGFHGVWPDSEIRNWKQFHSVLENRSNPEGKEKEKVVKGLKGSRVFPYPLEFLCEEDMTVPAPTSISLMPKEIFT
;
A
#
# COMPACT_ATOMS: atom_id res chain seq x y z
N ALA A 1 -3.29 -17.27 5.50
CA ALA A 1 -3.75 -17.27 4.09
C ALA A 1 -2.78 -16.55 3.16
N ILE A 2 -2.72 -15.20 3.13
CA ILE A 2 -1.83 -14.45 2.21
C ILE A 2 -0.37 -14.88 2.36
N ALA A 3 0.16 -14.87 3.58
CA ALA A 3 1.53 -15.31 3.87
C ALA A 3 1.78 -16.76 3.42
N ASP A 4 0.79 -17.66 3.54
CA ASP A 4 0.95 -19.05 3.11
C ASP A 4 1.01 -19.18 1.59
N ARG A 5 0.20 -18.41 0.86
CA ARG A 5 0.21 -18.44 -0.61
C ARG A 5 1.46 -17.79 -1.18
N VAL A 6 1.91 -16.67 -0.61
CA VAL A 6 3.19 -16.02 -0.98
C VAL A 6 4.38 -16.95 -0.68
N PHE A 7 4.39 -17.59 0.50
CA PHE A 7 5.42 -18.57 0.84
C PHE A 7 5.48 -19.69 -0.19
N ARG A 8 4.32 -20.28 -0.54
CA ARG A 8 4.25 -21.34 -1.56
C ARG A 8 4.78 -20.87 -2.91
N ALA A 9 4.35 -19.70 -3.38
CA ALA A 9 4.85 -19.14 -4.64
C ALA A 9 6.37 -19.06 -4.68
N ILE A 10 6.97 -18.50 -3.63
CA ILE A 10 8.43 -18.34 -3.54
C ILE A 10 9.13 -19.69 -3.52
N THR A 11 8.61 -20.67 -2.76
CA THR A 11 9.23 -22.00 -2.67
C THR A 11 9.06 -22.84 -3.92
N GLU A 12 7.98 -22.62 -4.68
CA GLU A 12 7.69 -23.28 -5.95
C GLU A 12 8.31 -22.53 -7.15
N ASN A 13 9.02 -21.42 -6.88
CA ASN A 13 9.62 -20.55 -7.90
C ASN A 13 8.60 -19.99 -8.91
N ASP A 14 7.38 -19.71 -8.43
CA ASP A 14 6.30 -19.08 -9.19
C ASP A 14 6.52 -17.56 -9.25
N SER A 15 7.35 -17.13 -10.20
CA SER A 15 7.68 -15.71 -10.41
C SER A 15 6.49 -14.86 -10.91
N LYS A 16 5.36 -15.50 -11.27
CA LYS A 16 4.16 -14.82 -11.74
C LYS A 16 3.19 -14.48 -10.61
N PHE A 17 3.37 -15.02 -9.42
CA PHE A 17 2.49 -14.70 -8.31
C PHE A 17 2.79 -13.31 -7.72
N ARG A 18 1.81 -12.40 -7.78
CA ARG A 18 1.90 -11.04 -7.23
C ARG A 18 0.70 -10.73 -6.33
N VAL A 19 0.95 -9.98 -5.26
CA VAL A 19 -0.07 -9.47 -4.34
C VAL A 19 0.06 -7.96 -4.24
N TYR A 20 -0.98 -7.26 -4.69
CA TYR A 20 -1.10 -5.80 -4.59
C TYR A 20 -2.04 -5.47 -3.45
N VAL A 21 -1.53 -4.85 -2.39
CA VAL A 21 -2.32 -4.43 -1.23
C VAL A 21 -2.45 -2.92 -1.25
N LEU A 22 -3.67 -2.40 -1.47
CA LEU A 22 -3.96 -0.97 -1.43
C LEU A 22 -4.70 -0.64 -0.14
N LEU A 23 -4.17 0.31 0.63
CA LEU A 23 -4.69 0.71 1.95
C LEU A 23 -4.85 2.23 2.01
N PRO A 24 -5.82 2.77 2.77
CA PRO A 24 -5.85 4.19 3.07
C PRO A 24 -4.56 4.55 3.82
N MET A 25 -3.97 5.71 3.49
CA MET A 25 -2.68 6.12 4.05
C MET A 25 -2.78 6.34 5.56
N LEU A 26 -3.88 6.94 6.00
CA LEU A 26 -4.29 7.03 7.40
C LEU A 26 -5.73 6.52 7.53
N PRO A 27 -6.06 5.83 8.63
CA PRO A 27 -7.45 5.66 9.04
C PRO A 27 -8.17 7.00 9.10
N ALA A 28 -9.46 7.01 8.77
CA ALA A 28 -10.27 8.22 8.93
C ALA A 28 -10.43 8.52 10.42
N PHE A 29 -10.16 9.76 10.82
CA PHE A 29 -10.41 10.25 12.16
C PHE A 29 -10.70 11.74 12.12
N GLU A 30 -11.44 12.21 13.11
CA GLU A 30 -11.66 13.63 13.35
C GLU A 30 -10.64 14.10 14.39
N GLY A 31 -9.76 15.03 14.00
CA GLY A 31 -8.75 15.57 14.89
C GLY A 31 -7.74 16.44 14.15
N GLU A 32 -7.22 17.46 14.83
CA GLU A 32 -6.30 18.42 14.21
C GLU A 32 -4.92 17.81 13.96
N ASN A 33 -4.43 16.96 14.88
CA ASN A 33 -3.08 16.39 14.81
C ASN A 33 -3.01 14.98 15.39
N LEU A 34 -2.07 14.16 14.90
CA LEU A 34 -1.91 12.76 15.31
C LEU A 34 -1.47 12.55 16.76
N TRP A 35 -0.93 13.56 17.47
CA TRP A 35 -0.55 13.46 18.88
C TRP A 35 -1.66 13.88 19.85
N THR A 36 -2.78 14.38 19.35
CA THR A 36 -3.93 14.78 20.19
C THR A 36 -4.61 13.57 20.83
N ALA A 37 -5.35 13.78 21.91
CA ALA A 37 -6.11 12.70 22.55
C ALA A 37 -7.15 12.09 21.61
N ASP A 38 -7.81 12.92 20.80
CA ASP A 38 -8.89 12.52 19.89
C ASP A 38 -8.39 11.68 18.71
N ALA A 39 -7.11 11.80 18.35
CA ALA A 39 -6.46 10.98 17.33
C ALA A 39 -6.12 9.55 17.80
N PHE A 40 -6.46 9.15 19.04
CA PHE A 40 -6.12 7.82 19.54
C PHE A 40 -6.66 6.68 18.67
N VAL A 41 -7.90 6.79 18.17
CA VAL A 41 -8.51 5.77 17.29
C VAL A 41 -7.68 5.59 16.01
N CYS A 42 -7.17 6.69 15.46
CA CYS A 42 -6.25 6.64 14.32
C CYS A 42 -4.94 5.94 14.69
N ARG A 43 -4.31 6.34 15.81
CA ARG A 43 -3.05 5.76 16.28
C ARG A 43 -3.15 4.26 16.52
N ILE A 44 -4.16 3.80 17.23
CA ILE A 44 -4.35 2.37 17.52
C ILE A 44 -4.67 1.58 16.25
N THR A 45 -5.43 2.15 15.30
CA THR A 45 -5.72 1.49 14.02
C THR A 45 -4.45 1.35 13.17
N ILE A 46 -3.60 2.39 13.11
CA ILE A 46 -2.28 2.31 12.47
C ILE A 46 -1.45 1.21 13.14
N HIS A 47 -1.41 1.16 14.47
CA HIS A 47 -0.68 0.14 15.21
C HIS A 47 -1.12 -1.29 14.84
N LEU A 48 -2.43 -1.55 14.86
CA LEU A 48 -2.99 -2.88 14.54
C LEU A 48 -2.75 -3.25 13.06
N GLN A 49 -2.83 -2.28 12.16
CA GLN A 49 -2.51 -2.46 10.75
C GLN A 49 -1.04 -2.84 10.56
N MET A 50 -0.11 -2.12 11.19
CA MET A 50 1.33 -2.41 11.10
C MET A 50 1.70 -3.74 11.75
N ARG A 51 1.06 -4.11 12.87
CA ARG A 51 1.17 -5.45 13.48
C ARG A 51 0.76 -6.56 12.53
N SER A 52 -0.27 -6.36 11.71
CA SER A 52 -0.72 -7.34 10.72
C SER A 52 0.27 -7.46 9.56
N ILE A 53 0.90 -6.35 9.17
CA ILE A 53 1.79 -6.29 8.01
C ILE A 53 3.23 -6.71 8.35
N HIS A 54 3.95 -5.98 9.22
CA HIS A 54 5.40 -6.15 9.40
C HIS A 54 5.94 -6.05 10.84
N SER A 55 5.21 -5.48 11.79
CA SER A 55 5.80 -5.05 13.08
C SER A 55 5.76 -6.09 14.20
N CYS A 56 5.20 -7.29 13.99
CA CYS A 56 5.17 -8.33 15.02
C CYS A 56 5.52 -9.72 14.48
N LYS A 57 5.85 -10.67 15.36
CA LYS A 57 6.32 -12.02 14.98
C LYS A 57 5.32 -12.79 14.12
N THR A 58 4.03 -12.50 14.25
CA THR A 58 2.93 -13.14 13.50
C THR A 58 2.45 -12.32 12.32
N SER A 59 3.09 -11.17 12.03
CA SER A 59 2.75 -10.36 10.87
C SER A 59 3.07 -11.10 9.56
N ILE A 60 2.50 -10.65 8.44
CA ILE A 60 2.73 -11.24 7.12
C ILE A 60 4.23 -11.30 6.79
N VAL A 61 4.91 -10.16 6.85
CA VAL A 61 6.33 -10.04 6.46
C VAL A 61 7.24 -10.85 7.39
N GLN A 62 7.06 -10.78 8.71
CA GLN A 62 7.90 -11.52 9.65
C GLN A 62 7.65 -13.03 9.60
N THR A 63 6.41 -13.45 9.32
CA THR A 63 6.10 -14.86 9.11
C THR A 63 6.77 -15.39 7.85
N LEU A 64 6.72 -14.64 6.74
CA LEU A 64 7.42 -14.97 5.50
C LEU A 64 8.93 -15.06 5.73
N LYS A 65 9.54 -14.02 6.31
CA LYS A 65 10.98 -13.96 6.59
C LYS A 65 11.45 -15.18 7.38
N ARG A 66 10.80 -15.48 8.52
CA ARG A 66 11.14 -16.65 9.35
C ARG A 66 11.01 -17.97 8.61
N ARG A 67 9.91 -18.17 7.88
CA ARG A 67 9.65 -19.43 7.15
C ARG A 67 10.61 -19.62 5.98
N LEU A 68 10.92 -18.57 5.23
CA LEU A 68 11.86 -18.62 4.10
C LEU A 68 13.29 -18.90 4.58
N ILE A 69 13.72 -18.27 5.69
CA ILE A 69 15.02 -18.59 6.31
C ILE A 69 15.06 -20.07 6.71
N ALA A 70 14.00 -20.56 7.37
CA ALA A 70 13.94 -21.95 7.80
C ALA A 70 13.96 -22.92 6.61
N ARG A 71 13.20 -22.62 5.54
CA ARG A 71 13.19 -23.42 4.31
C ARG A 71 14.55 -23.41 3.61
N HIS A 72 15.20 -22.25 3.48
CA HIS A 72 16.52 -22.12 2.85
C HIS A 72 17.60 -22.95 3.56
N LYS A 73 17.52 -23.05 4.90
CA LYS A 73 18.43 -23.88 5.70
C LYS A 73 18.24 -25.38 5.46
N GLN A 74 17.03 -25.81 5.10
CA GLN A 74 16.73 -27.21 4.79
C GLN A 74 17.09 -27.54 3.33
N GLU A 75 16.73 -26.63 2.42
CA GLU A 75 16.99 -26.78 0.99
C GLU A 75 17.11 -25.37 0.38
N PRO A 76 18.18 -25.09 -0.39
CA PRO A 76 18.40 -23.79 -1.02
C PRO A 76 17.18 -23.32 -1.81
N LEU A 77 16.89 -22.02 -1.73
CA LEU A 77 15.78 -21.40 -2.45
C LEU A 77 16.27 -20.96 -3.82
N GLU A 78 15.61 -21.38 -4.89
CA GLU A 78 15.97 -20.95 -6.26
C GLU A 78 15.86 -19.42 -6.42
N ALA A 79 14.89 -18.79 -5.74
CA ALA A 79 14.72 -17.34 -5.72
C ALA A 79 15.92 -16.57 -5.13
N LEU A 80 16.82 -17.24 -4.39
CA LEU A 80 18.04 -16.65 -3.82
C LEU A 80 19.29 -16.95 -4.67
N LYS A 81 19.15 -17.65 -5.80
CA LYS A 81 20.28 -18.01 -6.65
C LYS A 81 20.97 -16.77 -7.20
N GLY A 82 22.29 -16.73 -7.02
CA GLY A 82 23.13 -15.59 -7.44
C GLY A 82 23.10 -14.40 -6.48
N LYS A 83 22.35 -14.45 -5.36
CA LYS A 83 22.44 -13.46 -4.29
C LYS A 83 23.52 -13.85 -3.28
N ASP A 84 24.20 -12.86 -2.72
CA ASP A 84 25.11 -13.10 -1.59
C ASP A 84 24.28 -13.36 -0.33
N VAL A 85 24.46 -14.54 0.25
CA VAL A 85 23.80 -14.99 1.48
C VAL A 85 24.81 -15.52 2.50
N SER A 86 26.06 -15.06 2.40
CA SER A 86 27.20 -15.53 3.20
C SER A 86 27.08 -15.20 4.68
N THR A 87 26.40 -14.10 5.03
CA THR A 87 26.10 -13.72 6.41
C THR A 87 24.59 -13.77 6.69
N ARG A 88 24.24 -13.76 7.98
CA ARG A 88 22.82 -13.72 8.39
C ARG A 88 22.15 -12.45 7.89
N GLU A 89 22.83 -11.31 7.97
CA GLU A 89 22.34 -10.01 7.55
C GLU A 89 22.07 -10.00 6.04
N LEU A 90 22.99 -10.53 5.24
CA LEU A 90 22.83 -10.62 3.79
C LEU A 90 21.71 -11.59 3.39
N LEU A 91 21.58 -12.73 4.06
CA LEU A 91 20.44 -13.64 3.87
C LEU A 91 19.11 -12.96 4.20
N GLU A 92 19.05 -12.20 5.29
CA GLU A 92 17.85 -11.48 5.70
C GLU A 92 17.45 -10.41 4.67
N GLN A 93 18.41 -9.64 4.15
CA GLN A 93 18.19 -8.67 3.08
C GLN A 93 17.73 -9.32 1.78
N ALA A 94 18.41 -10.40 1.36
CA ALA A 94 18.05 -11.13 0.15
C ALA A 94 16.63 -11.72 0.22
N ILE A 95 16.21 -12.20 1.39
CA ILE A 95 14.85 -12.68 1.63
C ILE A 95 13.83 -11.54 1.62
N GLU A 96 14.15 -10.38 2.19
CA GLU A 96 13.29 -9.20 2.12
C GLU A 96 13.06 -8.75 0.68
N GLU A 97 14.11 -8.77 -0.16
CA GLU A 97 13.98 -8.51 -1.60
C GLU A 97 13.07 -9.52 -2.31
N VAL A 98 13.18 -10.81 -1.97
CA VAL A 98 12.31 -11.86 -2.54
C VAL A 98 10.86 -11.70 -2.06
N ILE A 99 10.63 -11.30 -0.80
CA ILE A 99 9.27 -10.99 -0.33
C ILE A 99 8.72 -9.80 -1.10
N ARG A 100 9.52 -8.74 -1.25
CA ARG A 100 9.18 -7.51 -1.98
C ARG A 100 8.92 -7.75 -3.48
N SER A 101 9.40 -8.84 -4.06
CA SER A 101 9.03 -9.20 -5.43
C SER A 101 7.64 -9.83 -5.54
N HIS A 102 7.07 -10.37 -4.46
CA HIS A 102 5.78 -11.09 -4.51
C HIS A 102 4.62 -10.33 -3.85
N ILE A 103 4.90 -9.44 -2.89
CA ILE A 103 3.87 -8.65 -2.20
C ILE A 103 4.32 -7.21 -2.00
N GLY A 104 3.40 -6.28 -2.25
CA GLY A 104 3.63 -4.85 -2.23
C GLY A 104 2.46 -4.12 -1.59
N PHE A 105 2.77 -3.10 -0.79
CA PHE A 105 1.81 -2.30 -0.07
C PHE A 105 1.82 -0.88 -0.61
N PHE A 106 0.66 -0.40 -1.02
CA PHE A 106 0.48 0.88 -1.71
C PHE A 106 -0.67 1.66 -1.06
N CYS A 107 -0.68 2.96 -1.29
CA CYS A 107 -1.77 3.86 -0.94
C CYS A 107 -2.03 4.82 -2.09
N LEU A 108 -3.12 5.58 -1.97
CA LEU A 108 -3.49 6.57 -2.96
C LEU A 108 -3.42 7.99 -2.39
N ARG A 109 -2.90 8.93 -3.19
CA ARG A 109 -2.81 10.36 -2.85
C ARG A 109 -2.94 11.20 -4.12
N THR A 110 -3.44 12.40 -3.98
CA THR A 110 -3.55 13.38 -5.06
C THR A 110 -2.82 14.67 -4.72
N VAL A 111 -2.51 15.44 -5.75
CA VAL A 111 -2.03 16.81 -5.67
C VAL A 111 -2.87 17.66 -6.61
N SER A 112 -3.34 18.81 -6.13
CA SER A 112 -4.10 19.75 -6.94
C SER A 112 -3.58 21.17 -6.76
N ASP A 113 -3.54 21.91 -7.87
CA ASP A 113 -3.20 23.32 -7.98
C ASP A 113 -4.42 24.21 -8.24
N GLY A 114 -5.63 23.63 -8.24
CA GLY A 114 -6.88 24.31 -8.63
C GLY A 114 -7.48 25.23 -7.57
N PHE A 115 -6.73 25.59 -6.53
CA PHE A 115 -7.20 26.44 -5.43
C PHE A 115 -6.99 27.93 -5.75
N LYS A 116 -7.89 28.79 -5.25
CA LYS A 116 -7.87 30.24 -5.52
C LYS A 116 -6.58 30.94 -5.04
N ASP A 117 -5.91 30.38 -4.03
CA ASP A 117 -4.64 30.90 -3.50
C ASP A 117 -3.43 30.50 -4.34
N GLY A 118 -3.63 29.69 -5.39
CA GLY A 118 -2.56 29.22 -6.28
C GLY A 118 -1.60 28.23 -5.61
N ARG A 119 -1.83 27.80 -4.37
CA ARG A 119 -0.97 26.88 -3.63
C ARG A 119 -1.23 25.43 -4.05
N LEU A 120 -0.18 24.61 -4.09
CA LEU A 120 -0.36 23.17 -4.22
C LEU A 120 -0.89 22.59 -2.92
N ARG A 121 -1.90 21.72 -3.03
CA ARG A 121 -2.36 20.93 -1.90
C ARG A 121 -2.23 19.46 -2.25
N THR A 122 -1.75 18.69 -1.29
CA THR A 122 -1.71 17.23 -1.39
C THR A 122 -2.58 16.63 -0.31
N GLU A 123 -3.35 15.61 -0.68
CA GLU A 123 -4.26 14.92 0.23
C GLU A 123 -4.33 13.44 -0.11
N GLN A 124 -4.53 12.60 0.91
CA GLN A 124 -4.79 11.18 0.64
C GLN A 124 -6.08 11.00 -0.17
N ILE A 125 -6.11 10.00 -1.03
CA ILE A 125 -7.36 9.48 -1.56
C ILE A 125 -7.75 8.35 -0.62
N TYR A 126 -8.79 8.58 0.17
CA TYR A 126 -9.22 7.63 1.19
C TYR A 126 -9.82 6.37 0.55
N ILE A 127 -9.11 5.25 0.68
CA ILE A 127 -9.56 3.95 0.16
C ILE A 127 -10.59 3.37 1.12
N HIS A 128 -11.86 3.54 0.78
CA HIS A 128 -12.98 2.96 1.51
C HIS A 128 -13.50 1.65 0.89
N ALA A 129 -12.89 1.18 -0.20
CA ALA A 129 -13.30 -0.03 -0.91
C ALA A 129 -13.01 -1.29 -0.10
N LYS A 130 -13.93 -2.27 -0.17
CA LYS A 130 -13.75 -3.63 0.36
C LYS A 130 -13.88 -4.59 -0.80
N THR A 131 -12.79 -4.68 -1.55
CA THR A 131 -12.74 -5.43 -2.79
C THR A 131 -11.49 -6.29 -2.85
N MET A 132 -11.64 -7.51 -3.37
CA MET A 132 -10.53 -8.40 -3.71
C MET A 132 -10.73 -8.90 -5.14
N ILE A 133 -9.67 -8.87 -5.94
CA ILE A 133 -9.65 -9.41 -7.31
C ILE A 133 -8.60 -10.52 -7.35
N VAL A 134 -8.96 -11.68 -7.89
CA VAL A 134 -8.09 -12.86 -7.97
C VAL A 134 -8.05 -13.36 -9.42
N ASP A 135 -6.84 -13.47 -9.96
CA ASP A 135 -6.53 -14.03 -11.28
C ASP A 135 -7.34 -13.44 -12.44
N ASP A 136 -7.78 -12.18 -12.34
CA ASP A 136 -8.66 -11.48 -13.29
C ASP A 136 -9.94 -12.27 -13.67
N CYS A 137 -10.37 -13.22 -12.83
CA CYS A 137 -11.55 -14.06 -13.06
C CYS A 137 -12.49 -14.17 -11.84
N LYS A 138 -12.06 -13.70 -10.66
CA LYS A 138 -12.92 -13.63 -9.48
C LYS A 138 -12.80 -12.25 -8.83
N ALA A 139 -13.94 -11.73 -8.38
CA ALA A 139 -13.99 -10.52 -7.58
C ALA A 139 -14.91 -10.72 -6.36
N ILE A 140 -14.48 -10.24 -5.20
CA ILE A 140 -15.35 -10.06 -4.04
C ILE A 140 -15.55 -8.56 -3.87
N ILE A 141 -16.79 -8.11 -3.75
CA ILE A 141 -17.15 -6.71 -3.48
C ILE A 141 -18.18 -6.71 -2.35
N GLY A 142 -17.96 -5.88 -1.33
CA GLY A 142 -18.90 -5.81 -0.20
C GLY A 142 -18.66 -4.64 0.74
N SER A 143 -19.19 -4.78 1.96
CA SER A 143 -19.01 -3.85 3.07
C SER A 143 -17.95 -4.31 4.08
N ALA A 144 -17.67 -5.61 4.15
CA ALA A 144 -16.78 -6.23 5.14
C ALA A 144 -15.32 -5.76 5.00
N ASN A 145 -14.83 -5.04 6.01
CA ASN A 145 -13.40 -4.72 6.14
C ASN A 145 -12.58 -6.00 6.42
N ILE A 146 -11.27 -5.96 6.15
CA ILE A 146 -10.36 -7.03 6.59
C ILE A 146 -9.98 -6.77 8.06
N ASN A 147 -10.92 -7.03 8.96
CA ASN A 147 -10.77 -6.90 10.41
C ASN A 147 -11.76 -7.86 11.12
N ASP A 148 -11.57 -8.12 12.42
CA ASP A 148 -12.43 -9.05 13.17
C ASP A 148 -13.86 -8.51 13.28
N ARG A 149 -14.04 -7.18 13.41
CA ARG A 149 -15.36 -6.54 13.42
C ARG A 149 -16.25 -6.97 12.25
N SER A 150 -15.70 -7.02 11.05
CA SER A 150 -16.43 -7.38 9.83
C SER A 150 -16.38 -8.89 9.54
N MET A 151 -15.30 -9.60 9.90
CA MET A 151 -15.04 -10.97 9.45
C MET A 151 -15.42 -12.06 10.45
N ALA A 152 -15.62 -11.75 11.73
CA ALA A 152 -15.94 -12.74 12.77
C ALA A 152 -17.37 -13.31 12.65
N GLY A 153 -18.30 -12.53 12.08
CA GLY A 153 -19.70 -12.94 11.87
C GLY A 153 -20.63 -12.78 13.07
N ASP A 154 -20.09 -12.47 14.26
CA ASP A 154 -20.83 -12.24 15.51
C ASP A 154 -20.76 -10.77 16.00
N ARG A 155 -20.22 -9.87 15.16
CA ARG A 155 -20.05 -8.44 15.43
C ARG A 155 -20.92 -7.58 14.47
N ASP A 156 -20.33 -6.91 13.48
CA ASP A 156 -21.09 -6.08 12.55
C ASP A 156 -21.81 -6.96 11.51
N SER A 157 -22.99 -6.49 11.05
CA SER A 157 -23.70 -7.11 9.94
C SER A 157 -23.11 -6.64 8.62
N GLU A 158 -22.55 -7.57 7.84
CA GLU A 158 -21.88 -7.27 6.58
C GLU A 158 -22.52 -8.01 5.41
N THR A 159 -22.35 -7.48 4.20
CA THR A 159 -22.76 -8.15 2.96
C THR A 159 -21.64 -8.09 1.93
N ALA A 160 -21.52 -9.16 1.14
CA ALA A 160 -20.56 -9.24 0.05
C ALA A 160 -21.10 -10.14 -1.06
N VAL A 161 -20.69 -9.87 -2.29
CA VAL A 161 -20.97 -10.69 -3.46
C VAL A 161 -19.66 -11.25 -3.99
N LEU A 162 -19.63 -12.56 -4.21
CA LEU A 162 -18.61 -13.22 -5.01
C LEU A 162 -19.08 -13.24 -6.47
N ILE A 163 -18.25 -12.71 -7.35
CA ILE A 163 -18.44 -12.69 -8.79
C ILE A 163 -17.37 -13.58 -9.39
N GLU A 164 -17.79 -14.62 -10.10
CA GLU A 164 -16.90 -15.55 -10.81
C GLU A 164 -17.20 -15.46 -12.31
N ASP A 165 -16.19 -15.10 -13.09
CA ASP A 165 -16.30 -15.04 -14.54
C ASP A 165 -16.34 -16.46 -15.13
N ASP A 166 -17.26 -16.67 -16.08
CA ASP A 166 -17.34 -17.93 -16.83
C ASP A 166 -16.26 -17.97 -17.91
N MET A 167 -15.10 -18.51 -17.52
CA MET A 167 -13.94 -18.71 -18.38
C MET A 167 -14.15 -19.73 -19.51
N GLY A 168 -15.30 -20.42 -19.53
CA GLY A 168 -15.67 -21.39 -20.58
C GLY A 168 -16.32 -20.76 -21.81
N THR A 169 -16.73 -19.49 -21.73
CA THR A 169 -17.30 -18.76 -22.87
C THR A 169 -16.22 -18.03 -23.67
N SER A 170 -16.39 -17.93 -24.98
CA SER A 170 -15.48 -17.17 -25.88
C SER A 170 -15.51 -15.65 -25.67
N SER A 171 -16.07 -15.17 -24.55
CA SER A 171 -16.17 -13.75 -24.24
C SER A 171 -14.77 -13.21 -23.95
N PRO A 172 -14.30 -12.17 -24.66
CA PRO A 172 -13.04 -11.52 -24.35
C PRO A 172 -13.11 -10.60 -23.11
N TYR A 173 -14.30 -10.49 -22.49
CA TYR A 173 -14.54 -9.62 -21.34
C TYR A 173 -14.73 -10.46 -20.08
N THR A 174 -13.91 -10.18 -19.06
CA THR A 174 -14.06 -10.70 -17.70
C THR A 174 -14.39 -9.52 -16.77
N PHE A 175 -15.43 -9.64 -15.96
CA PHE A 175 -15.82 -8.60 -15.01
C PHE A 175 -14.64 -8.25 -14.09
N ALA A 176 -13.96 -9.26 -13.55
CA ALA A 176 -12.84 -9.07 -12.63
C ALA A 176 -11.65 -8.36 -13.30
N GLY A 177 -11.27 -8.79 -14.52
CA GLY A 177 -10.17 -8.20 -15.28
C GLY A 177 -10.47 -6.78 -15.77
N ASP A 178 -11.71 -6.52 -16.21
CA ASP A 178 -12.14 -5.19 -16.63
C ASP A 178 -12.17 -4.22 -15.43
N MET A 179 -12.70 -4.68 -14.28
CA MET A 179 -12.69 -3.90 -13.04
C MET A 179 -11.27 -3.54 -12.61
N ARG A 180 -10.35 -4.52 -12.58
CA ARG A 180 -8.93 -4.30 -12.24
C ARG A 180 -8.28 -3.32 -13.21
N THR A 181 -8.50 -3.48 -14.51
CA THR A 181 -7.96 -2.59 -15.54
C THR A 181 -8.46 -1.16 -15.36
N GLN A 182 -9.76 -0.94 -15.13
CA GLN A 182 -10.32 0.40 -14.96
C GLN A 182 -9.78 1.10 -13.72
N LEU A 183 -9.72 0.40 -12.58
CA LEU A 183 -9.15 0.92 -11.34
C LEU A 183 -7.68 1.33 -11.55
N TRP A 184 -6.88 0.47 -12.15
CA TRP A 184 -5.46 0.76 -12.38
C TRP A 184 -5.27 1.91 -13.37
N ARG A 185 -6.09 2.01 -14.42
CA ARG A 185 -6.07 3.18 -15.31
C ARG A 185 -6.37 4.49 -14.58
N GLU A 186 -7.28 4.49 -13.61
CA GLU A 186 -7.51 5.64 -12.75
C GLU A 186 -6.29 5.95 -11.89
N HIS A 187 -5.75 4.94 -11.21
CA HIS A 187 -4.64 5.06 -10.27
C HIS A 187 -3.36 5.55 -10.95
N PHE A 188 -3.10 5.15 -12.19
CA PHE A 188 -1.95 5.60 -12.99
C PHE A 188 -2.20 6.88 -13.80
N GLY A 189 -3.35 7.56 -13.60
CA GLY A 189 -3.62 8.86 -14.22
C GLY A 189 -4.08 8.80 -15.68
N LEU A 190 -4.31 7.61 -16.25
CA LEU A 190 -4.72 7.43 -17.64
C LEU A 190 -6.13 7.98 -17.93
N LEU A 191 -6.96 8.14 -16.91
CA LEU A 191 -8.33 8.68 -17.02
C LEU A 191 -8.42 10.20 -16.78
N GLN A 192 -7.34 10.84 -16.33
CA GLN A 192 -7.37 12.26 -15.90
C GLN A 192 -7.05 13.25 -17.03
N GLY A 193 -6.70 12.76 -18.22
CA GLY A 193 -6.31 13.60 -19.35
C GLY A 193 -4.90 14.21 -19.23
N VAL A 194 -4.18 13.99 -18.13
CA VAL A 194 -2.86 14.60 -17.85
C VAL A 194 -1.75 14.07 -18.75
N ILE A 195 -1.79 12.78 -19.11
CA ILE A 195 -0.79 12.18 -20.00
C ILE A 195 -1.21 12.46 -21.45
N GLU A 196 -0.76 13.56 -22.05
CA GLU A 196 -1.17 13.93 -23.41
C GLU A 196 -0.59 12.99 -24.48
N ASP A 197 0.64 12.49 -24.28
CA ASP A 197 1.30 11.61 -25.23
C ASP A 197 0.57 10.27 -25.37
N ARG A 198 0.13 9.99 -26.61
CA ARG A 198 -0.61 8.77 -26.95
C ARG A 198 0.28 7.53 -26.86
N GLN A 199 1.56 7.65 -27.17
CA GLN A 199 2.48 6.51 -27.10
C GLN A 199 2.71 6.11 -25.65
N GLU A 200 2.99 7.07 -24.77
CA GLU A 200 3.09 6.86 -23.32
C GLU A 200 1.79 6.26 -22.73
N LYS A 201 0.61 6.82 -23.05
CA LYS A 201 -0.68 6.25 -22.63
C LYS A 201 -0.82 4.78 -23.02
N THR A 202 -0.52 4.46 -24.28
CA THR A 202 -0.66 3.10 -24.82
C THR A 202 0.35 2.15 -24.19
N PHE A 203 1.57 2.62 -23.93
CA PHE A 203 2.59 1.85 -23.25
C PHE A 203 2.16 1.47 -21.82
N ILE A 204 1.71 2.46 -21.03
CA ILE A 204 1.24 2.22 -19.65
C ILE A 204 0.04 1.27 -19.67
N ASP A 205 -0.95 1.51 -20.54
CA ASP A 205 -2.14 0.64 -20.66
C ASP A 205 -1.74 -0.82 -20.96
N ASN A 206 -0.83 -1.03 -21.91
CA ASN A 206 -0.35 -2.37 -22.27
C ASN A 206 0.40 -3.06 -21.13
N VAL A 207 1.23 -2.32 -20.37
CA VAL A 207 1.93 -2.88 -19.21
C VAL A 207 0.94 -3.25 -18.10
N LEU A 208 -0.10 -2.45 -17.85
CA LEU A 208 -1.11 -2.71 -16.81
C LEU A 208 -2.03 -3.90 -17.12
N ARG A 209 -2.06 -4.40 -18.37
CA ARG A 209 -2.91 -5.54 -18.77
C ARG A 209 -2.47 -6.88 -18.18
N ASP A 210 -1.17 -7.07 -17.97
CA ASP A 210 -0.64 -8.28 -17.34
C ASP A 210 -0.17 -7.96 -15.91
N PRO A 211 -1.03 -8.17 -14.89
CA PRO A 211 -0.71 -7.90 -13.50
C PRO A 211 0.35 -8.85 -12.91
N THR A 212 0.75 -9.91 -13.63
CA THR A 212 1.76 -10.87 -13.18
C THR A 212 3.15 -10.59 -13.73
N SER A 213 3.23 -9.73 -14.76
CA SER A 213 4.48 -9.42 -15.45
C SER A 213 5.46 -8.61 -14.60
N ASP A 214 6.76 -8.86 -14.80
CA ASP A 214 7.83 -8.09 -14.15
C ASP A 214 7.78 -6.60 -14.53
N SER A 215 7.38 -6.27 -15.76
CA SER A 215 7.23 -4.89 -16.22
C SER A 215 6.13 -4.16 -15.44
N CYS A 216 4.98 -4.81 -15.24
CA CYS A 216 3.89 -4.26 -14.44
C CYS A 216 4.29 -4.11 -12.97
N TRP A 217 4.87 -5.15 -12.38
CA TRP A 217 5.37 -5.09 -11.00
C TRP A 217 6.36 -3.94 -10.80
N LYS A 218 7.35 -3.84 -11.69
CA LYS A 218 8.35 -2.77 -11.66
C LYS A 218 7.69 -1.41 -11.81
N MET A 219 6.72 -1.24 -12.70
CA MET A 219 6.02 0.02 -12.90
C MET A 219 5.26 0.47 -11.65
N TRP A 220 4.62 -0.44 -10.93
CA TRP A 220 4.00 -0.14 -9.63
C TRP A 220 5.01 0.36 -8.60
N LEU A 221 6.11 -0.37 -8.41
CA LEU A 221 7.15 0.00 -7.45
C LEU A 221 7.82 1.33 -7.80
N THR A 222 8.28 1.49 -9.04
CA THR A 222 9.00 2.70 -9.47
C THR A 222 8.09 3.92 -9.50
N THR A 223 6.82 3.77 -9.89
CA THR A 223 5.86 4.88 -9.86
C THR A 223 5.61 5.34 -8.43
N ALA A 224 5.39 4.39 -7.52
CA ALA A 224 5.21 4.68 -6.10
C ALA A 224 6.41 5.42 -5.52
N GLU A 225 7.61 4.85 -5.63
CA GLU A 225 8.87 5.43 -5.14
C GLU A 225 9.10 6.83 -5.72
N ARG A 226 9.03 6.97 -7.04
CA ARG A 226 9.19 8.27 -7.70
C ARG A 226 8.19 9.31 -7.21
N ASN A 227 6.93 8.91 -7.02
CA ASN A 227 5.88 9.83 -6.59
C ASN A 227 6.13 10.36 -5.16
N ILE A 228 6.56 9.51 -4.22
CA ILE A 228 6.87 9.96 -2.86
C ILE A 228 8.09 10.90 -2.86
N GLU A 229 9.14 10.61 -3.63
CA GLU A 229 10.31 11.49 -3.74
C GLU A 229 9.94 12.87 -4.30
N ILE A 230 9.10 12.93 -5.33
CA ILE A 230 8.60 14.20 -5.88
C ILE A 230 7.92 15.04 -4.79
N LEU A 231 7.15 14.41 -3.89
CA LEU A 231 6.49 15.14 -2.80
C LEU A 231 7.43 15.53 -1.67
N ARG A 232 8.38 14.65 -1.32
CA ARG A 232 9.41 14.96 -0.32
C ARG A 232 10.22 16.18 -0.74
N GLU A 233 10.69 16.20 -1.98
CA GLU A 233 11.42 17.34 -2.54
C GLU A 233 10.51 18.57 -2.58
N GLY A 234 9.36 18.49 -3.26
CA GLY A 234 8.55 19.67 -3.54
C GLY A 234 7.87 20.30 -2.32
N PHE A 235 7.51 19.52 -1.29
CA PHE A 235 6.94 20.07 -0.06
C PHE A 235 7.97 20.24 1.06
N HIS A 236 9.25 19.96 0.80
CA HIS A 236 10.31 19.89 1.81
C HIS A 236 9.92 19.02 3.02
N GLY A 237 9.25 17.91 2.74
CA GLY A 237 8.65 17.03 3.73
C GLY A 237 7.17 16.75 3.44
N VAL A 238 6.81 15.48 3.50
CA VAL A 238 5.44 14.98 3.35
C VAL A 238 5.17 13.94 4.43
N TRP A 239 3.92 13.79 4.81
CA TRP A 239 3.51 12.79 5.79
C TRP A 239 2.12 12.23 5.45
N PRO A 240 1.81 11.00 5.87
CA PRO A 240 2.73 10.02 6.46
C PRO A 240 3.81 9.51 5.49
N ASP A 241 4.97 9.12 6.04
CA ASP A 241 6.14 8.71 5.29
C ASP A 241 6.99 7.71 6.09
N SER A 242 7.55 6.69 5.44
CA SER A 242 8.49 5.74 6.05
C SER A 242 9.79 6.38 6.55
N GLU A 243 10.17 7.58 6.09
CA GLU A 243 11.33 8.31 6.63
C GLU A 243 11.05 8.95 8.00
N ILE A 244 9.78 9.04 8.40
CA ILE A 244 9.36 9.63 9.68
C ILE A 244 9.06 8.49 10.66
N ARG A 245 10.07 8.06 11.41
CA ARG A 245 10.03 6.88 12.28
C ARG A 245 9.64 7.19 13.72
N ASN A 246 9.70 8.45 14.15
CA ASN A 246 9.37 8.89 15.51
C ASN A 246 8.72 10.29 15.56
N TRP A 247 8.18 10.68 16.72
CA TRP A 247 7.52 11.97 16.91
C TRP A 247 8.46 13.15 16.66
N LYS A 248 9.74 13.04 17.04
CA LYS A 248 10.72 14.12 16.84
C LYS A 248 10.89 14.44 15.35
N GLN A 249 11.05 13.41 14.52
CA GLN A 249 11.11 13.56 13.07
C GLN A 249 9.80 14.11 12.51
N PHE A 250 8.65 13.67 13.03
CA PHE A 250 7.36 14.14 12.56
C PHE A 250 7.17 15.63 12.81
N HIS A 251 7.48 16.13 14.01
CA HIS A 251 7.42 17.56 14.32
C HIS A 251 8.38 18.36 13.45
N SER A 252 9.60 17.86 13.23
CA SER A 252 10.57 18.50 12.36
C SER A 252 10.07 18.64 10.92
N VAL A 253 9.39 17.62 10.38
CA VAL A 253 8.76 17.71 9.04
C VAL A 253 7.65 18.76 9.04
N LEU A 254 6.79 18.81 10.05
CA LEU A 254 5.70 19.80 10.10
C LEU A 254 6.20 21.25 10.22
N GLU A 255 7.28 21.47 10.96
CA GLU A 255 7.90 22.79 11.13
C GLU A 255 8.60 23.29 9.86
N ASN A 256 9.26 22.38 9.12
CA ASN A 256 10.06 22.74 7.94
C ASN A 256 9.29 22.65 6.62
N ARG A 257 8.11 22.03 6.61
CA ARG A 257 7.29 21.86 5.41
C ARG A 257 6.92 23.22 4.80
N SER A 258 7.07 23.34 3.50
CA SER A 258 6.67 24.54 2.75
C SER A 258 5.90 24.17 1.49
N ASN A 259 5.27 25.18 0.87
CA ASN A 259 4.57 24.97 -0.41
C ASN A 259 5.57 25.16 -1.55
N PRO A 260 5.62 24.26 -2.53
CA PRO A 260 6.44 24.46 -3.72
C PRO A 260 5.98 25.69 -4.52
N GLU A 261 6.93 26.44 -5.06
CA GLU A 261 6.67 27.65 -5.86
C GLU A 261 7.34 27.59 -7.23
N GLY A 262 6.85 28.40 -8.18
CA GLY A 262 7.44 28.54 -9.52
C GLY A 262 7.76 27.21 -10.22
N LYS A 263 9.05 27.01 -10.55
CA LYS A 263 9.53 25.80 -11.26
C LYS A 263 9.37 24.52 -10.45
N GLU A 264 9.45 24.59 -9.12
CA GLU A 264 9.29 23.43 -8.25
C GLU A 264 7.85 22.95 -8.24
N LYS A 265 6.89 23.89 -8.17
CA LYS A 265 5.47 23.59 -8.34
C LYS A 265 5.20 22.88 -9.67
N GLU A 266 5.76 23.38 -10.77
CA GLU A 266 5.62 22.73 -12.07
C GLU A 266 6.24 21.33 -12.10
N LYS A 267 7.41 21.15 -11.46
CA LYS A 267 8.08 19.85 -11.34
C LYS A 267 7.20 18.84 -10.59
N VAL A 268 6.52 19.25 -9.53
CA VAL A 268 5.59 18.38 -8.79
C VAL A 268 4.42 17.96 -9.67
N VAL A 269 3.71 18.91 -10.28
CA VAL A 269 2.50 18.62 -11.09
C VAL A 269 2.83 17.76 -12.30
N LYS A 270 3.83 18.16 -13.10
CA LYS A 270 4.25 17.41 -14.29
C LYS A 270 4.91 16.09 -13.93
N GLY A 271 5.66 16.07 -12.83
CA GLY A 271 6.34 14.89 -12.31
C GLY A 271 5.38 13.77 -11.99
N LEU A 272 4.27 14.03 -11.29
CA LEU A 272 3.32 12.98 -10.92
C LEU A 272 2.58 12.37 -12.12
N LYS A 273 2.45 13.11 -13.24
CA LYS A 273 1.73 12.66 -14.46
C LYS A 273 0.29 12.20 -14.17
N GLY A 274 -0.35 12.77 -13.16
CA GLY A 274 -1.68 12.34 -12.69
C GLY A 274 -1.71 10.98 -11.98
N SER A 275 -0.57 10.28 -11.83
CA SER A 275 -0.52 9.06 -11.03
C SER A 275 -0.81 9.37 -9.57
N ARG A 276 -1.60 8.49 -8.97
CA ARG A 276 -2.09 8.55 -7.59
C ARG A 276 -1.44 7.49 -6.71
N VAL A 277 -0.58 6.64 -7.25
CA VAL A 277 0.01 5.50 -6.54
C VAL A 277 1.22 5.96 -5.71
N PHE A 278 1.23 5.62 -4.42
CA PHE A 278 2.31 5.90 -3.48
C PHE A 278 2.65 4.64 -2.68
N PRO A 279 3.87 4.52 -2.12
CA PRO A 279 4.21 3.42 -1.26
C PRO A 279 3.42 3.57 0.04
N TYR A 280 2.87 2.46 0.54
CA TYR A 280 2.30 2.49 1.87
C TYR A 280 3.43 2.72 2.89
N PRO A 281 3.30 3.68 3.83
CA PRO A 281 4.39 4.13 4.68
C PRO A 281 4.60 3.19 5.87
N LEU A 282 5.15 2.00 5.60
CA LEU A 282 5.32 0.92 6.57
C LEU A 282 6.13 1.33 7.80
N GLU A 283 7.13 2.20 7.65
CA GLU A 283 8.01 2.60 8.76
C GLU A 283 7.55 3.89 9.46
N PHE A 284 6.35 4.41 9.12
CA PHE A 284 5.83 5.62 9.75
C PHE A 284 5.56 5.42 11.23
N LEU A 285 6.22 6.24 12.07
CA LEU A 285 6.16 6.20 13.54
C LEU A 285 6.45 4.80 14.13
N CYS A 286 7.25 3.98 13.45
CA CYS A 286 7.54 2.61 13.88
C CYS A 286 8.34 2.51 15.19
N GLU A 287 8.96 3.61 15.64
CA GLU A 287 9.71 3.69 16.90
C GLU A 287 8.81 4.16 18.08
N GLU A 288 7.54 4.45 17.83
CA GLU A 288 6.60 4.98 18.83
C GLU A 288 5.58 3.94 19.32
N ASP A 289 5.25 4.01 20.61
CA ASP A 289 4.13 3.23 21.16
C ASP A 289 2.79 3.94 20.93
N MET A 290 2.15 3.55 19.83
CA MET A 290 0.85 4.06 19.41
C MET A 290 -0.34 3.47 20.21
N THR A 291 -0.08 2.61 21.21
CA THR A 291 -1.14 1.95 22.01
C THR A 291 -1.51 2.67 23.28
N VAL A 292 -0.72 3.65 23.72
CA VAL A 292 -0.96 4.37 24.98
C VAL A 292 -2.10 5.37 24.77
N PRO A 293 -3.26 5.19 25.42
CA PRO A 293 -4.34 6.17 25.35
C PRO A 293 -3.93 7.43 26.11
N ALA A 294 -4.32 8.59 25.58
CA ALA A 294 -4.43 9.78 26.43
C ALA A 294 -5.42 9.45 27.57
N PRO A 295 -5.29 10.05 28.76
CA PRO A 295 -6.20 9.82 29.88
C PRO A 295 -7.62 10.36 29.56
N THR A 296 -8.38 9.58 28.80
CA THR A 296 -9.74 9.86 28.33
C THR A 296 -10.63 8.62 28.53
N SER A 297 -11.94 8.75 28.32
CA SER A 297 -12.89 7.63 28.37
C SER A 297 -12.53 6.48 27.40
N ILE A 298 -11.74 6.76 26.35
CA ILE A 298 -11.27 5.77 25.39
C ILE A 298 -10.35 4.73 26.05
N SER A 299 -9.63 5.09 27.11
CA SER A 299 -8.78 4.15 27.87
C SER A 299 -9.56 3.02 28.56
N LEU A 300 -10.88 3.18 28.74
CA LEU A 300 -11.77 2.20 29.33
C LEU A 300 -12.43 1.28 28.29
N MET A 301 -12.21 1.53 26.99
CA MET A 301 -12.82 0.76 25.91
C MET A 301 -12.15 -0.62 25.75
N PRO A 302 -12.94 -1.69 25.55
CA PRO A 302 -12.39 -3.00 25.20
C PRO A 302 -11.59 -2.95 23.90
N LYS A 303 -10.48 -3.70 23.82
CA LYS A 303 -9.56 -3.68 22.68
C LYS A 303 -10.23 -4.17 21.39
N GLU A 304 -11.21 -5.04 21.53
CA GLU A 304 -12.02 -5.63 20.48
C GLU A 304 -12.80 -4.58 19.67
N ILE A 305 -13.01 -3.38 20.22
CA ILE A 305 -13.60 -2.26 19.47
C ILE A 305 -12.69 -1.83 18.33
N PHE A 306 -11.37 -1.99 18.45
CA PHE A 306 -10.41 -1.54 17.45
C PHE A 306 -9.98 -2.65 16.48
N THR A 307 -10.39 -3.90 16.71
CA THR A 307 -10.03 -5.06 15.88
C THR A 307 -11.13 -5.51 14.95
#